data_AF-A0A0E3ZBG6-F1
#
_entry.id   AF-A0A0E3ZBG6-F1
#
_cell.length_a   1.000
_cell.length_b   1.000
_cell.length_c   1.000
_cell.angle_alpha   90.00
_cell.angle_beta   90.00
_cell.angle_gamma   90.00
#
_symmetry.space_group_name_H-M   'P 1'
#
loop_
_entity.id
_entity.type
_entity.pdbx_description
1 polymer ?
#
loop_
_entity_poly.entity_id
_entity_poly.type
_entity_poly.pdbx_seq_one_letter_code
_entity_poly.pdbx_strand_id
1 'polypeptide(L)'
;MESKKNIPPLKDKAVTSTAFFGDELSNGILVECIASFGNMMNYRNAQVQKIRMEAKEDGVPSTVIEPYNYEFTESKEYKLVFAQTMKIIVDGKETDKTKENFNKVLDREKKVFLNALTEILEKSDDVGFTISQLTTN
;
A
#
# COMPACT_ATOMS: atom_id res chain seq x y z
N MET A 1 -9.44 -48.92 -10.08
CA MET A 1 -8.18 -48.19 -10.33
C MET A 1 -8.51 -46.71 -10.28
N GLU A 2 -8.21 -46.03 -9.18
CA GLU A 2 -8.39 -44.58 -9.09
C GLU A 2 -7.28 -43.89 -9.89
N SER A 3 -7.68 -43.08 -10.87
CA SER A 3 -6.75 -42.23 -11.61
C SER A 3 -6.18 -41.18 -10.66
N LYS A 4 -4.91 -41.33 -10.26
CA LYS A 4 -4.18 -40.28 -9.56
C LYS A 4 -4.19 -39.03 -10.44
N LYS A 5 -4.96 -38.01 -10.03
CA LYS A 5 -4.90 -36.68 -10.67
C LYS A 5 -3.46 -36.19 -10.55
N ASN A 6 -2.80 -36.03 -11.69
CA ASN A 6 -1.47 -35.47 -11.77
C ASN A 6 -1.59 -33.96 -11.54
N ILE A 7 -1.58 -33.55 -10.27
CA ILE A 7 -1.63 -32.13 -9.91
C ILE A 7 -0.22 -31.59 -10.08
N PRO A 8 0.02 -30.65 -11.02
CA PRO A 8 1.34 -30.06 -11.16
C PRO A 8 1.73 -29.38 -9.84
N PRO A 9 3.01 -29.47 -9.43
CA PRO A 9 3.46 -28.77 -8.22
C PRO A 9 3.16 -27.28 -8.37
N LEU A 10 2.62 -26.69 -7.29
CA LEU A 10 2.45 -25.24 -7.23
C LEU A 10 3.82 -24.60 -7.45
N LYS A 11 3.89 -23.61 -8.35
CA LYS A 11 5.10 -22.81 -8.51
C LYS A 11 5.43 -22.14 -7.18
N ASP A 12 6.67 -22.25 -6.76
CA ASP A 12 7.19 -21.48 -5.63
C ASP A 12 6.97 -19.99 -5.91
N LYS A 13 6.31 -19.31 -4.98
CA LYS A 13 6.17 -17.86 -5.00
C LYS A 13 7.22 -17.27 -4.07
N ALA A 14 7.91 -16.23 -4.53
CA ALA A 14 8.87 -15.52 -3.68
C ALA A 14 8.13 -14.96 -2.45
N VAL A 15 8.73 -15.12 -1.26
CA VAL A 15 8.18 -14.63 0.01
C VAL A 15 8.76 -13.27 0.43
N THR A 16 9.80 -12.82 -0.28
CA THR A 16 10.43 -11.50 -0.12
C THR A 16 10.82 -10.95 -1.49
N SER A 17 10.70 -9.65 -1.71
CA SER A 17 11.21 -8.96 -2.88
C SER A 17 11.60 -7.56 -2.48
N THR A 18 12.88 -7.20 -2.60
CA THR A 18 13.33 -5.84 -2.29
C THR A 18 13.68 -5.07 -3.55
N ALA A 19 13.30 -3.80 -3.60
CA ALA A 19 13.64 -2.91 -4.70
C ALA A 19 14.01 -1.52 -4.16
N PHE A 20 14.98 -0.90 -4.82
CA PHE A 20 15.37 0.48 -4.55
C PHE A 20 14.64 1.42 -5.52
N PHE A 21 14.07 2.49 -4.99
CA PHE A 21 13.36 3.51 -5.76
C PHE A 21 14.01 4.87 -5.53
N GLY A 22 14.44 5.52 -6.62
CA GLY A 22 15.17 6.79 -6.61
C GLY A 22 16.58 6.59 -7.15
N ASP A 23 17.51 7.39 -6.65
CA ASP A 23 18.94 7.32 -6.96
C ASP A 23 19.74 7.11 -5.67
N GLU A 24 20.50 6.02 -5.60
CA GLU A 24 21.31 5.64 -4.44
C GLU A 24 22.40 6.66 -4.13
N LEU A 25 22.83 7.45 -5.12
CA LEU A 25 23.84 8.49 -4.96
C LEU A 25 23.27 9.82 -4.47
N SER A 26 21.95 9.98 -4.51
CA SER A 26 21.28 11.21 -4.11
C SER A 26 20.13 10.94 -3.15
N ASN A 27 18.95 10.58 -3.63
CA ASN A 27 17.77 10.39 -2.79
C ASN A 27 16.96 9.17 -3.22
N GLY A 28 16.54 8.35 -2.26
CA GLY A 28 15.72 7.19 -2.54
C GLY A 28 15.38 6.35 -1.33
N ILE A 29 14.62 5.28 -1.55
CA ILE A 29 14.21 4.33 -0.53
C ILE A 29 14.43 2.90 -1.00
N LEU A 30 14.87 2.04 -0.09
CA LEU A 30 14.82 0.58 -0.27
C LEU A 30 13.53 0.07 0.36
N VAL A 31 12.76 -0.73 -0.36
CA VAL A 31 11.41 -1.17 0.06
C VAL A 31 11.30 -2.69 -0.06
N GLU A 32 10.62 -3.31 0.91
CA GLU A 32 10.09 -4.67 0.80
C GLU A 32 8.76 -4.64 0.02
N CYS A 33 8.79 -5.11 -1.22
CA CYS A 33 7.67 -5.08 -2.15
C CYS A 33 6.62 -6.14 -1.82
N ILE A 34 6.94 -7.19 -1.07
CA ILE A 34 5.92 -8.14 -0.61
C ILE A 34 5.43 -7.71 0.76
N ALA A 35 4.25 -7.08 0.79
CA ALA A 35 3.75 -6.54 2.03
C ALA A 35 3.43 -7.63 3.06
N SER A 36 3.89 -7.44 4.29
CA SER A 36 3.42 -8.25 5.42
C SER A 36 1.88 -8.24 5.54
N PHE A 37 1.32 -9.34 6.04
CA PHE A 37 -0.12 -9.51 6.21
C PHE A 37 -0.76 -8.35 6.98
N GLY A 38 -0.15 -7.92 8.09
CA GLY A 38 -0.66 -6.81 8.88
C GLY A 38 -0.71 -5.48 8.10
N ASN A 39 0.35 -5.16 7.36
CA ASN A 39 0.41 -3.93 6.57
C ASN A 39 -0.63 -3.94 5.44
N MET A 40 -0.83 -5.08 4.78
CA MET A 40 -1.83 -5.21 3.73
C MET A 40 -3.27 -5.15 4.27
N MET A 41 -3.54 -5.78 5.42
CA MET A 41 -4.86 -5.67 6.06
C MET A 41 -5.16 -4.24 6.52
N ASN A 42 -4.16 -3.53 7.06
CA ASN A 42 -4.31 -2.11 7.41
C ASN A 42 -4.59 -1.24 6.17
N TYR A 43 -3.92 -1.52 5.05
CA TYR A 43 -4.18 -0.84 3.78
C TYR A 43 -5.61 -1.09 3.27
N ARG A 44 -6.07 -2.35 3.31
CA ARG A 44 -7.43 -2.73 2.86
C ARG A 44 -8.55 -2.18 3.74
N ASN A 45 -8.36 -2.21 5.05
CA ASN A 45 -9.39 -1.88 6.02
C ASN A 45 -9.42 -0.39 6.40
N ALA A 46 -8.52 0.43 5.84
CA ALA A 46 -8.55 1.85 6.05
C ALA A 46 -9.92 2.42 5.64
N GLN A 47 -10.61 3.04 6.60
CA GLN A 47 -11.87 3.73 6.32
C GLN A 47 -11.59 4.84 5.32
N VAL A 48 -12.36 4.91 4.24
CA VAL A 48 -12.25 5.97 3.22
C VAL A 48 -13.50 6.86 3.17
N GLN A 49 -14.55 6.45 3.86
CA GLN A 49 -15.85 7.11 3.86
C GLN A 49 -16.55 6.91 5.20
N LYS A 50 -17.30 7.92 5.60
CA LYS A 50 -18.22 7.90 6.74
C LYS A 50 -19.64 7.82 6.19
N ILE A 51 -20.43 6.92 6.77
CA ILE A 51 -21.86 6.82 6.47
C ILE A 51 -22.62 7.44 7.64
N ARG A 52 -23.42 8.47 7.36
CA ARG A 52 -24.31 9.10 8.34
C ARG A 52 -25.75 8.96 7.87
N MET A 53 -26.66 8.68 8.80
CA MET A 53 -28.09 8.82 8.55
C MET A 53 -28.55 10.18 9.06
N GLU A 54 -29.15 10.96 8.18
CA GLU A 54 -29.75 12.25 8.51
C GLU A 54 -31.27 12.12 8.43
N ALA A 55 -31.95 12.61 9.48
CA ALA A 55 -33.40 12.72 9.47
C ALA A 55 -33.78 13.96 8.66
N LYS A 56 -34.53 13.76 7.59
CA LYS A 56 -35.09 14.86 6.80
C LYS A 56 -36.42 15.33 7.39
N GLU A 57 -36.79 16.58 7.08
CA GLU A 57 -38.07 17.19 7.51
C GLU A 57 -39.30 16.41 7.01
N ASP A 58 -39.15 15.63 5.93
CA ASP A 58 -40.18 14.76 5.36
C ASP A 58 -40.34 13.41 6.10
N GLY A 59 -39.54 13.17 7.15
CA GLY A 59 -39.57 11.95 7.96
C GLY A 59 -38.87 10.74 7.31
N VAL A 60 -38.31 10.89 6.10
CA VAL A 60 -37.58 9.81 5.42
C VAL A 60 -36.08 9.96 5.72
N PRO A 61 -35.43 8.96 6.37
CA PRO A 61 -33.99 9.01 6.60
C PRO A 61 -33.23 9.06 5.27
N SER A 62 -32.27 9.97 5.13
CA SER A 62 -31.32 9.93 4.03
C SER A 62 -29.95 9.46 4.49
N THR A 63 -29.36 8.55 3.73
CA THR A 63 -27.96 8.17 3.88
C THR A 63 -27.08 9.21 3.19
N VAL A 64 -26.18 9.81 3.96
CA VAL A 64 -25.11 10.67 3.44
C VAL A 64 -23.79 9.89 3.52
N ILE A 65 -23.09 9.81 2.40
CA ILE A 65 -21.76 9.20 2.29
C ILE A 65 -20.76 10.33 2.14
N GLU A 66 -19.94 10.55 3.16
CA GLU A 66 -18.92 11.60 3.16
C GLU A 66 -17.53 10.95 3.04
N PRO A 67 -16.73 11.30 2.03
CA PRO A 67 -15.35 10.83 1.97
C PRO A 67 -14.54 11.44 3.10
N TYR A 68 -13.65 10.66 3.70
CA TYR A 68 -12.68 11.21 4.65
C TYR A 68 -11.59 11.95 3.89
N ASN A 69 -11.37 13.23 4.22
CA ASN A 69 -10.23 13.99 3.75
C ASN A 69 -9.05 13.76 4.70
N TYR A 70 -8.30 12.67 4.48
CA TYR A 70 -7.05 12.44 5.19
C TYR A 70 -5.96 13.38 4.68
N GLU A 71 -5.13 13.90 5.59
CA GLU A 71 -3.82 14.39 5.21
C GLU A 71 -3.02 13.28 4.53
N PHE A 72 -2.14 13.64 3.59
CA PHE A 72 -1.36 12.66 2.83
C PHE A 72 -0.61 11.68 3.74
N THR A 73 0.00 12.15 4.83
CA THR A 73 0.74 11.33 5.79
C THR A 73 -0.14 10.36 6.58
N GLU A 74 -1.46 10.56 6.55
CA GLU A 74 -2.44 9.71 7.20
C GLU A 74 -3.16 8.76 6.22
N SER A 75 -2.94 8.93 4.91
CA SER A 75 -3.44 8.04 3.88
C SER A 75 -2.95 6.61 4.06
N LYS A 76 -3.75 5.65 3.59
CA LYS A 76 -3.41 4.22 3.63
C LYS A 76 -2.18 3.92 2.79
N GLU A 77 -2.05 4.60 1.65
CA GLU A 77 -0.93 4.48 0.72
C GLU A 77 0.36 4.91 1.39
N TYR A 78 0.36 6.09 2.03
CA TYR A 78 1.53 6.59 2.76
C TYR A 78 1.95 5.62 3.87
N LYS A 79 0.99 5.19 4.69
CA LYS A 79 1.24 4.24 5.78
C LYS A 79 1.81 2.92 5.27
N LEU A 80 1.33 2.42 4.14
CA LEU A 80 1.83 1.18 3.53
C LEU A 80 3.28 1.33 3.06
N VAL A 81 3.58 2.32 2.21
CA VAL A 81 4.93 2.51 1.65
C VAL A 81 5.93 2.80 2.77
N PHE A 82 5.58 3.66 3.73
CA PHE A 82 6.43 3.96 4.87
C PHE A 82 6.68 2.71 5.73
N ALA A 83 5.66 1.89 5.98
CA ALA A 83 5.82 0.65 6.73
C ALA A 83 6.77 -0.33 6.02
N GLN A 84 6.68 -0.46 4.69
CA GLN A 84 7.54 -1.33 3.89
C GLN A 84 8.95 -0.79 3.62
N THR A 85 9.18 0.50 3.86
CA THR A 85 10.50 1.10 3.66
C THR A 85 11.51 0.50 4.64
N MET A 86 12.60 -0.05 4.13
CA MET A 86 13.68 -0.64 4.92
C MET A 86 14.82 0.35 5.15
N LYS A 87 15.15 1.16 4.13
CA LYS A 87 16.22 2.17 4.19
C LYS A 87 15.80 3.45 3.49
N ILE A 88 16.34 4.58 3.95
CA ILE A 88 16.13 5.90 3.36
C ILE A 88 17.50 6.53 3.07
N ILE A 89 17.71 6.95 1.83
CA ILE A 89 18.89 7.70 1.41
C ILE A 89 18.48 9.16 1.16
N VAL A 90 19.19 10.09 1.81
CA VAL A 90 19.04 11.54 1.62
C VAL A 90 20.42 12.14 1.42
N ASP A 91 20.61 12.88 0.33
CA ASP A 91 21.90 13.48 -0.06
C ASP A 91 23.06 12.46 -0.08
N GLY A 92 22.80 11.26 -0.61
CA GLY A 92 23.77 10.17 -0.77
C GLY A 92 24.15 9.46 0.53
N LYS A 93 23.41 9.70 1.63
CA LYS A 93 23.67 9.08 2.94
C LYS A 93 22.47 8.30 3.43
N GLU A 94 22.71 7.10 3.95
CA GLU A 94 21.69 6.34 4.69
C GLU A 94 21.30 7.12 5.96
N THR A 95 20.01 7.24 6.20
CA THR A 95 19.42 7.99 7.32
C THR A 95 18.40 7.15 8.07
N ASP A 96 18.05 7.59 9.28
CA ASP A 96 17.03 6.92 10.09
C ASP A 96 15.67 6.92 9.40
N LYS A 97 14.95 5.80 9.56
CA LYS A 97 13.57 5.63 9.08
C LYS A 97 12.58 6.46 9.89
N THR A 98 12.51 7.75 9.56
CA THR A 98 11.57 8.71 10.16
C THR A 98 10.63 9.27 9.09
N LYS A 99 9.43 9.73 9.49
CA LYS A 99 8.50 10.40 8.56
C LYS A 99 9.14 11.64 7.94
N GLU A 100 9.97 12.37 8.70
CA GLU A 100 10.67 13.55 8.22
C GLU A 100 11.64 13.22 7.07
N ASN A 101 12.52 12.24 7.26
CA ASN A 101 13.48 11.85 6.22
C ASN A 101 12.78 11.21 5.01
N PHE A 102 11.71 10.45 5.24
CA PHE A 102 10.90 9.90 4.16
C PHE A 102 10.28 11.02 3.31
N ASN A 103 9.67 12.03 3.94
CA ASN A 103 9.10 13.18 3.25
C ASN A 103 10.15 13.98 2.47
N LYS A 104 11.37 14.14 3.01
CA LYS A 104 12.49 14.76 2.26
C LYS A 104 12.76 14.05 0.94
N VAL A 105 12.73 12.72 0.92
CA VAL A 105 12.87 11.94 -0.33
C VAL A 105 11.68 12.22 -1.25
N LEU A 106 10.44 12.19 -0.75
CA LEU A 106 9.25 12.39 -1.58
C LEU A 106 9.17 13.79 -2.21
N ASP A 107 9.61 14.82 -1.50
CA ASP A 107 9.63 16.20 -2.00
C ASP A 107 10.63 16.38 -3.16
N ARG A 108 11.78 15.70 -3.05
CA ARG A 108 12.87 15.73 -4.04
C ARG A 108 12.59 14.82 -5.23
N GLU A 109 12.13 13.61 -4.96
CA GLU A 109 11.93 12.52 -5.92
C GLU A 109 10.47 12.08 -5.97
N LYS A 110 9.61 12.94 -6.55
CA LYS A 110 8.14 12.77 -6.53
C LYS A 110 7.64 11.41 -7.06
N LYS A 111 8.39 10.77 -7.96
CA LYS A 111 8.02 9.48 -8.57
C LYS A 111 8.29 8.28 -7.66
N VAL A 112 9.19 8.42 -6.69
CA VAL A 112 9.60 7.33 -5.78
C VAL A 112 8.39 6.74 -5.07
N PHE A 113 7.50 7.59 -4.59
CA PHE A 113 6.31 7.14 -3.87
C PHE A 113 5.40 6.24 -4.74
N LEU A 114 5.03 6.71 -5.93
CA LEU A 114 4.11 6.00 -6.81
C LEU A 114 4.72 4.69 -7.31
N ASN A 115 5.99 4.70 -7.69
CA ASN A 115 6.68 3.50 -8.16
C ASN A 115 6.76 2.43 -7.05
N ALA A 116 7.13 2.84 -5.83
CA ALA A 116 7.18 1.93 -4.70
C ALA A 116 5.79 1.37 -4.35
N LEU A 117 4.76 2.21 -4.34
CA LEU A 117 3.38 1.77 -4.10
C LEU A 117 2.93 0.75 -5.15
N THR A 118 3.12 1.04 -6.44
CA THR A 118 2.75 0.14 -7.53
C THR A 118 3.43 -1.22 -7.37
N GLU A 119 4.74 -1.25 -7.16
CA GLU A 119 5.48 -2.50 -7.00
C GLU A 119 4.99 -3.29 -5.77
N ILE A 120 4.71 -2.61 -4.64
CA ILE A 120 4.17 -3.26 -3.45
C ILE A 120 2.83 -3.94 -3.77
N LEU A 121 1.92 -3.24 -4.44
CA LEU A 121 0.59 -3.77 -4.74
C LEU A 121 0.65 -4.93 -5.72
N GLU A 122 1.48 -4.83 -6.78
CA GLU A 122 1.66 -5.90 -7.78
C GLU A 122 2.26 -7.16 -7.14
N LYS A 123 3.36 -7.02 -6.39
CA LYS A 123 4.02 -8.17 -5.75
C LYS A 123 3.20 -8.79 -4.61
N SER A 124 2.38 -7.98 -3.94
CA SER A 124 1.48 -8.50 -2.91
C SER A 124 0.29 -9.25 -3.51
N ASP A 125 -0.25 -8.80 -4.64
CA ASP A 125 -1.30 -9.53 -5.37
C ASP A 125 -0.79 -10.89 -5.85
N ASP A 126 0.45 -10.93 -6.37
CA ASP A 126 1.12 -12.16 -6.81
C ASP A 126 1.16 -13.24 -5.71
N VAL A 127 1.25 -12.88 -4.43
CA VAL A 127 1.29 -13.82 -3.30
C VAL A 127 -0.09 -14.11 -2.68
N GLY A 128 -1.17 -13.63 -3.31
CA GLY A 128 -2.55 -13.95 -2.93
C GLY A 128 -3.25 -12.87 -2.10
N PHE A 129 -2.68 -11.68 -1.96
CA PHE A 129 -3.42 -10.52 -1.46
C PHE A 129 -4.24 -9.87 -2.58
N THR A 130 -5.20 -10.61 -3.11
CA THR A 130 -6.03 -10.10 -4.20
C THR A 130 -6.84 -8.89 -3.74
N ILE A 131 -6.52 -7.75 -4.33
CA ILE A 131 -7.32 -6.54 -4.22
C ILE A 131 -8.49 -6.75 -5.17
N SER A 132 -9.52 -7.45 -4.70
CA SER A 132 -10.78 -7.51 -5.42
C SER A 132 -11.21 -6.07 -5.65
N GLN A 133 -11.23 -5.64 -6.91
CA GLN A 133 -11.97 -4.44 -7.29
C GLN A 133 -13.37 -4.66 -6.72
N LEU A 134 -13.78 -3.82 -5.77
CA LEU A 134 -15.19 -3.70 -5.44
C LEU A 134 -15.86 -3.33 -6.76
N THR A 135 -16.51 -4.31 -7.37
CA THR A 135 -17.41 -4.08 -8.50
C THR A 135 -18.40 -3.02 -8.05
N THR A 136 -18.21 -1.80 -8.53
CA THR A 136 -19.26 -0.80 -8.56
C THR A 136 -20.35 -1.35 -9.47
N ASN A 137 -21.43 -1.82 -8.85
CA ASN A 137 -22.70 -2.09 -9.51
C ASN A 137 -23.29 -0.78 -10.05
#